data_AF-A0A212DGR2-F1
#
_entry.id   AF-A0A212DGR2-F1
#
_cell.length_a   1.000
_cell.length_b   1.000
_cell.length_c   1.000
_cell.angle_alpha   90.00
_cell.angle_beta   90.00
_cell.angle_gamma   90.00
#
_symmetry.space_group_name_H-M   'P 1'
#
loop_
_entity.id
_entity.type
_entity.pdbx_description
1 polymer ?
#
loop_
_entity_poly.entity_id
_entity_poly.type
_entity_poly.pdbx_seq_one_letter_code
_entity_poly.pdbx_strand_id
1 'polypeptide(L)'
;MPGDIIIGALFSVHHQPTVDKVHERKCGAVREQYGIQRVEAMLHTLERINSDPTLLPNITLGCEIRDSCWHSAVALEQSIEFIRDSLISSEEEEGLVRCVDGSSSSFRSKKPIVGVIGPGSSSVAIQVQNLLQLFNIPQIAYSATSMDLSDKTLFKYFMRVVPSDAQQARAMVDIVKRYNWTYVSAVHTEGNYGESGMEAFKDMSAKEGICIAHSYKIYSNAGEQSFDKLLKKLTSHLPKARVVACFCEGMTVRGLLMAMRRLGLAGEFLLLGRW
;
A
#
# COMPACT_ATOMS: atom_id res chain seq x y z
N MET A 1 7.03 -16.69 13.55
CA MET A 1 8.02 -16.80 14.63
C MET A 1 7.29 -16.85 15.97
N PRO A 2 7.55 -17.82 16.84
CA PRO A 2 6.91 -17.89 18.16
C PRO A 2 7.39 -16.76 19.07
N GLY A 3 6.59 -16.42 20.07
CA GLY A 3 6.92 -15.43 21.09
C GLY A 3 5.79 -15.26 22.11
N ASP A 4 6.05 -14.49 23.15
CA ASP A 4 5.08 -14.15 24.18
C ASP A 4 3.96 -13.26 23.65
N ILE A 5 4.34 -12.30 22.80
CA ILE A 5 3.46 -11.34 22.12
C ILE A 5 3.64 -11.51 20.62
N ILE A 6 2.57 -11.68 19.85
CA ILE A 6 2.65 -11.87 18.39
C ILE A 6 2.24 -10.60 17.65
N ILE A 7 3.13 -10.10 16.80
CA ILE A 7 2.88 -8.96 15.91
C ILE A 7 2.60 -9.48 14.49
N GLY A 8 1.47 -9.08 13.92
CA GLY A 8 1.10 -9.41 12.55
C GLY A 8 1.84 -8.51 11.55
N ALA A 9 2.11 -9.01 10.34
CA ALA A 9 2.60 -8.17 9.26
C ALA A 9 2.05 -8.58 7.90
N LEU A 10 1.77 -7.55 7.09
CA LEU A 10 1.38 -7.68 5.69
C LEU A 10 2.46 -7.09 4.80
N PHE A 11 3.28 -7.96 4.22
CA PHE A 11 4.25 -7.60 3.19
C PHE A 11 3.74 -8.03 1.82
N SER A 12 4.21 -7.38 0.77
CA SER A 12 3.80 -7.71 -0.59
C SER A 12 4.85 -8.63 -1.20
N VAL A 13 4.81 -9.90 -0.78
CA VAL A 13 5.77 -10.92 -1.16
C VAL A 13 5.64 -11.23 -2.64
N HIS A 14 4.42 -11.27 -3.16
CA HIS A 14 4.17 -11.42 -4.59
C HIS A 14 3.58 -10.15 -5.23
N HIS A 15 3.66 -10.11 -6.56
CA HIS A 15 2.94 -9.14 -7.38
C HIS A 15 1.42 -9.36 -7.32
N GLN A 16 0.66 -8.28 -7.58
CA GLN A 16 -0.80 -8.36 -7.66
C GLN A 16 -1.25 -9.31 -8.78
N PRO A 17 -2.40 -9.99 -8.60
CA PRO A 17 -3.00 -10.79 -9.67
C PRO A 17 -3.22 -9.97 -10.94
N THR A 18 -3.06 -10.60 -12.10
CA THR A 18 -3.48 -10.02 -13.38
C THR A 18 -5.00 -9.98 -13.44
N VAL A 19 -5.57 -9.13 -14.31
CA VAL A 19 -7.03 -8.93 -14.45
C VAL A 19 -7.77 -10.28 -14.58
N ASP A 20 -7.24 -11.21 -15.36
CA ASP A 20 -7.86 -12.52 -15.59
C ASP A 20 -7.80 -13.47 -14.39
N LYS A 21 -6.91 -13.20 -13.42
CA LYS A 21 -6.65 -14.08 -12.24
C LYS A 21 -7.12 -13.48 -10.92
N VAL A 22 -7.74 -12.29 -10.93
CA VAL A 22 -8.21 -11.60 -9.72
C VAL A 22 -9.20 -12.45 -8.92
N HIS A 23 -10.13 -13.14 -9.60
CA HIS A 23 -11.16 -13.96 -8.96
C HIS A 23 -10.60 -15.23 -8.30
N GLU A 24 -9.54 -15.80 -8.88
CA GLU A 24 -8.82 -16.95 -8.30
C GLU A 24 -7.84 -16.55 -7.18
N ARG A 25 -7.60 -15.25 -6.99
CA ARG A 25 -6.64 -14.68 -6.03
C ARG A 25 -5.22 -15.25 -6.18
N LYS A 26 -4.86 -15.71 -7.38
CA LYS A 26 -3.51 -16.21 -7.68
C LYS A 26 -2.55 -15.05 -7.87
N CYS A 27 -1.72 -14.81 -6.86
CA CYS A 27 -0.70 -13.78 -6.91
C CYS A 27 0.35 -14.04 -8.01
N GLY A 28 1.04 -12.98 -8.41
CA GLY A 28 2.07 -13.02 -9.45
C GLY A 28 3.42 -13.51 -8.95
N ALA A 29 4.49 -13.12 -9.63
CA ALA A 29 5.86 -13.48 -9.25
C ALA A 29 6.28 -12.83 -7.91
N VAL A 30 7.31 -13.40 -7.27
CA VAL A 30 7.91 -12.87 -6.04
C VAL A 30 8.54 -11.49 -6.29
N ARG A 31 8.42 -10.61 -5.30
CA ARG A 31 9.04 -9.28 -5.24
C ARG A 31 10.19 -9.31 -4.25
N GLU A 32 11.41 -9.14 -4.75
CA GLU A 32 12.61 -9.17 -3.91
C GLU A 32 12.62 -8.01 -2.90
N GLN A 33 12.56 -6.76 -3.38
CA GLN A 33 12.73 -5.55 -2.57
C GLN A 33 11.54 -5.25 -1.64
N TYR A 34 10.32 -5.43 -2.14
CA TYR A 34 9.09 -5.12 -1.39
C TYR A 34 8.48 -6.32 -0.66
N GLY A 35 9.01 -7.50 -0.92
CA GLY A 35 8.59 -8.77 -0.35
C GLY A 35 9.66 -9.31 0.58
N ILE A 36 10.51 -10.19 0.04
CA ILE A 36 11.47 -10.99 0.81
C ILE A 36 12.38 -10.12 1.69
N GLN A 37 12.93 -9.02 1.16
CA GLN A 37 13.77 -8.13 1.97
C GLN A 37 13.04 -7.58 3.20
N ARG A 38 11.73 -7.29 3.10
CA ARG A 38 10.93 -6.80 4.24
C ARG A 38 10.58 -7.91 5.22
N VAL A 39 10.34 -9.12 4.72
CA VAL A 39 10.14 -10.31 5.56
C VAL A 39 11.39 -10.55 6.41
N GLU A 40 12.56 -10.66 5.77
CA GLU A 40 13.84 -10.88 6.47
C GLU A 40 14.18 -9.71 7.39
N ALA A 41 13.93 -8.46 6.96
CA ALA A 41 14.14 -7.30 7.82
C ALA A 41 13.28 -7.36 9.08
N MET A 42 12.02 -7.80 9.00
CA MET A 42 11.16 -7.95 10.18
C MET A 42 11.68 -9.05 11.11
N LEU A 43 12.01 -10.23 10.57
CA LEU A 43 12.54 -11.34 11.36
C LEU A 43 13.80 -10.93 12.11
N HIS A 44 14.78 -10.38 11.39
CA HIS A 44 16.04 -9.94 11.98
C HIS A 44 15.87 -8.77 12.96
N THR A 45 14.92 -7.87 12.72
CA THR A 45 14.62 -6.77 13.65
C THR A 45 14.06 -7.29 14.97
N LEU A 46 13.17 -8.29 14.92
CA LEU A 46 12.62 -8.89 16.14
C LEU A 46 13.69 -9.69 16.89
N GLU A 47 14.61 -10.37 16.20
CA GLU A 47 15.77 -10.99 16.83
C GLU A 47 16.63 -9.97 17.59
N ARG A 48 16.90 -8.81 16.98
CA ARG A 48 17.63 -7.72 17.66
C ARG A 48 16.87 -7.17 18.86
N ILE A 49 15.55 -6.98 18.75
CA ILE A 49 14.73 -6.49 19.87
C ILE A 49 14.75 -7.50 21.02
N ASN A 50 14.54 -8.78 20.73
CA ASN A 50 14.54 -9.84 21.75
C ASN A 50 15.92 -10.04 22.41
N SER A 51 16.99 -9.62 21.74
CA SER A 51 18.36 -9.66 22.28
C SER A 51 18.75 -8.39 23.06
N ASP A 52 17.92 -7.34 23.02
CA ASP A 52 18.17 -6.07 23.67
C ASP A 52 17.64 -6.10 25.11
N PRO A 53 18.51 -6.06 26.14
CA PRO A 53 18.06 -6.09 27.53
C PRO A 53 17.34 -4.81 27.97
N THR A 54 17.42 -3.72 27.20
CA THR A 54 16.81 -2.42 27.53
C THR A 54 15.36 -2.31 27.07
N LEU A 55 14.99 -3.04 26.01
CA LEU A 55 13.67 -2.95 25.40
C LEU A 55 12.92 -4.27 25.60
N LEU A 56 11.84 -4.23 26.40
CA LEU A 56 10.99 -5.39 26.72
C LEU A 56 11.77 -6.55 27.40
N PRO A 57 12.45 -6.30 28.54
CA PRO A 57 13.16 -7.36 29.25
C PRO A 57 12.19 -8.48 29.69
N ASN A 58 12.62 -9.74 29.53
CA ASN A 58 11.84 -10.95 29.82
C ASN A 58 10.54 -11.12 29.02
N ILE A 59 10.40 -10.43 27.89
CA ILE A 59 9.26 -10.60 26.97
C ILE A 59 9.81 -10.91 25.59
N THR A 60 9.39 -12.03 25.00
CA THR A 60 9.78 -12.40 23.64
C THR A 60 8.73 -11.89 22.65
N LEU A 61 9.13 -11.08 21.67
CA LEU A 61 8.28 -10.75 20.53
C LEU A 61 8.33 -11.85 19.48
N GLY A 62 7.18 -12.35 19.09
CA GLY A 62 6.96 -13.21 17.93
C GLY A 62 6.25 -12.47 16.79
N CYS A 63 6.06 -13.15 15.67
CA CYS A 63 5.35 -12.57 14.54
C CYS A 63 4.64 -13.58 13.66
N GLU A 64 3.58 -13.11 13.01
CA GLU A 64 2.90 -13.82 11.92
C GLU A 64 2.93 -12.95 10.67
N ILE A 65 3.68 -13.39 9.65
CA ILE A 65 3.88 -12.64 8.41
C ILE A 65 3.02 -13.29 7.32
N ARG A 66 2.15 -12.49 6.69
CA ARG A 66 1.26 -12.93 5.62
C ARG A 66 1.43 -12.09 4.37
N ASP A 67 1.15 -12.69 3.22
CA ASP A 67 1.28 -12.02 1.93
C ASP A 67 0.04 -11.18 1.61
N SER A 68 0.25 -9.90 1.34
CA SER A 68 -0.79 -8.97 0.89
C SER A 68 -0.98 -8.97 -0.63
N CYS A 69 0.00 -9.44 -1.39
CA CYS A 69 0.06 -9.39 -2.85
C CYS A 69 -0.26 -8.02 -3.48
N TRP A 70 -0.11 -6.91 -2.73
CA TRP A 70 -0.53 -5.58 -3.18
C TRP A 70 -2.01 -5.50 -3.62
N HIS A 71 -2.89 -6.39 -3.13
CA HIS A 71 -4.27 -6.50 -3.58
C HIS A 71 -5.26 -6.60 -2.41
N SER A 72 -6.32 -5.79 -2.44
CA SER A 72 -7.27 -5.62 -1.32
C SER A 72 -7.90 -6.93 -0.85
N ALA A 73 -8.40 -7.75 -1.78
CA ALA A 73 -9.07 -9.00 -1.41
C ALA A 73 -8.13 -10.01 -0.72
N VAL A 74 -6.88 -10.09 -1.18
CA VAL A 74 -5.89 -11.03 -0.62
C VAL A 74 -5.48 -10.56 0.77
N ALA A 75 -5.14 -9.27 0.91
CA ALA A 75 -4.78 -8.70 2.20
C ALA A 75 -5.92 -8.79 3.23
N LEU A 76 -7.18 -8.59 2.80
CA LEU A 76 -8.34 -8.72 3.67
C LEU A 76 -8.57 -10.17 4.11
N GLU A 77 -8.42 -11.14 3.21
CA GLU A 77 -8.44 -12.57 3.56
C GLU A 77 -7.36 -12.92 4.58
N GLN A 78 -6.13 -12.45 4.40
CA GLN A 78 -5.07 -12.64 5.39
C GLN A 78 -5.35 -11.92 6.72
N SER A 79 -6.06 -10.80 6.69
CA SER A 79 -6.46 -10.07 7.90
C SER A 79 -7.55 -10.79 8.68
N ILE A 80 -8.46 -11.49 7.97
CA ILE A 80 -9.46 -12.38 8.59
C ILE A 80 -8.75 -13.51 9.36
N GLU A 81 -7.67 -14.05 8.81
CA GLU A 81 -6.90 -15.08 9.50
C GLU A 81 -6.22 -14.56 10.78
N PHE A 82 -5.75 -13.31 10.82
CA PHE A 82 -5.22 -12.71 12.06
C PHE A 82 -6.27 -12.60 13.17
N ILE A 83 -7.51 -12.23 12.83
CA ILE A 83 -8.59 -12.07 13.81
C ILE A 83 -9.19 -13.42 14.22
N ARG A 84 -9.15 -14.44 13.35
CA ARG A 84 -9.67 -15.78 13.63
C ARG A 84 -9.01 -16.37 14.88
N ASP A 85 -7.69 -16.25 14.98
CA ASP A 85 -6.93 -16.72 16.13
C ASP A 85 -7.30 -15.95 17.41
N SER A 86 -7.65 -14.66 17.28
CA SER A 86 -8.09 -13.83 18.40
C SER A 86 -9.49 -14.21 18.91
N LEU A 87 -10.42 -14.52 17.99
CA LEU A 87 -11.76 -14.98 18.32
C LEU A 87 -11.74 -16.34 19.04
N ILE A 88 -10.98 -17.30 18.52
CA ILE A 88 -10.89 -18.64 19.11
C ILE A 88 -10.27 -18.59 20.51
N SER A 89 -9.26 -17.74 20.73
CA SER A 89 -8.65 -17.57 22.06
C SER A 89 -9.64 -17.05 23.11
N SER A 90 -10.61 -16.22 22.70
CA SER A 90 -11.64 -15.67 23.59
C SER A 90 -12.70 -16.73 23.94
N GLU A 91 -13.10 -17.56 22.96
CA GLU A 91 -14.08 -18.65 23.17
C GLU A 91 -13.51 -19.82 24.00
N GLU A 92 -12.20 -20.06 23.93
CA GLU A 92 -11.52 -21.05 24.77
C GLU A 92 -11.49 -20.60 26.25
N GLU A 93 -11.35 -19.30 26.50
CA GLU A 93 -11.40 -18.69 27.85
C GLU A 93 -12.81 -18.79 28.47
N GLU A 94 -13.86 -18.75 27.64
CA GLU A 94 -15.26 -18.98 28.05
C GLU A 94 -15.65 -20.48 28.14
N GLY A 95 -14.72 -21.40 27.83
CA GLY A 95 -14.92 -22.84 27.97
C GLY A 95 -15.88 -23.48 26.95
N LEU A 96 -16.21 -22.78 25.85
CA LEU A 96 -17.19 -23.20 24.85
C LEU A 96 -16.63 -24.13 23.76
N VAL A 97 -15.31 -24.24 23.61
CA VAL A 97 -14.69 -25.11 22.59
C VAL A 97 -14.51 -26.54 23.15
N ARG A 98 -15.62 -27.29 23.23
CA ARG A 98 -15.59 -28.75 23.41
C ARG A 98 -16.07 -29.41 22.11
N CYS A 99 -15.17 -30.12 21.43
CA CYS A 99 -15.56 -31.01 20.34
C CYS A 99 -16.49 -32.11 20.88
N VAL A 100 -17.53 -32.45 20.12
CA VAL A 100 -18.58 -33.43 20.49
C VAL A 100 -18.00 -34.82 20.84
N ASP A 101 -16.81 -35.13 20.34
CA ASP A 101 -16.18 -36.45 20.48
C ASP A 101 -15.20 -36.58 21.66
N GLY A 102 -15.10 -35.60 22.56
CA GLY A 102 -14.26 -35.71 23.76
C GLY A 102 -12.75 -35.82 23.52
N SER A 103 -12.30 -35.74 22.26
CA SER A 103 -10.88 -35.60 21.92
C SER A 103 -10.50 -34.12 22.02
N SER A 104 -9.52 -33.81 22.88
CA SER A 104 -8.89 -32.50 22.88
C SER A 104 -8.11 -32.37 21.57
N SER A 105 -8.71 -31.73 20.55
CA SER A 105 -7.93 -31.34 19.38
C SER A 105 -6.80 -30.44 19.86
N SER A 106 -5.56 -30.88 19.69
CA SER A 106 -4.36 -30.16 20.08
C SER A 106 -4.07 -29.01 19.11
N PHE A 107 -5.10 -28.26 18.71
CA PHE A 107 -4.91 -26.91 18.20
C PHE A 107 -4.38 -26.10 19.38
N ARG A 108 -3.05 -26.06 19.55
CA ARG A 108 -2.41 -25.06 20.40
C ARG A 108 -2.96 -23.72 19.91
N SER A 109 -3.82 -23.10 20.71
CA SER A 109 -4.39 -21.80 20.35
C SER A 109 -3.24 -20.86 20.08
N LYS A 110 -3.20 -20.37 18.85
CA LYS A 110 -2.24 -19.35 18.47
C LYS A 110 -2.58 -18.11 19.30
N LYS A 111 -1.56 -17.47 19.87
CA LYS A 111 -1.76 -16.24 20.62
C LYS A 111 -2.37 -15.16 19.72
N PRO A 112 -3.27 -14.32 20.23
CA PRO A 112 -3.89 -13.25 19.46
C PRO A 112 -2.85 -12.26 18.93
N ILE A 113 -3.16 -11.64 17.79
CA ILE A 113 -2.33 -10.60 17.18
C ILE A 113 -2.57 -9.27 17.91
N VAL A 114 -1.53 -8.69 18.50
CA VAL A 114 -1.66 -7.43 19.26
C VAL A 114 -1.62 -6.17 18.40
N GLY A 115 -1.17 -6.29 17.16
CA GLY A 115 -0.99 -5.17 16.23
C GLY A 115 -0.48 -5.65 14.88
N VAL A 116 -0.70 -4.86 13.84
CA VAL A 116 -0.33 -5.22 12.46
C VAL A 116 0.57 -4.17 11.83
N ILE A 117 1.67 -4.62 11.20
CA ILE A 117 2.56 -3.78 10.40
C ILE A 117 2.19 -3.88 8.91
N GLY A 118 2.07 -2.74 8.23
CA GLY A 118 1.69 -2.67 6.82
C GLY A 118 0.18 -2.60 6.60
N PRO A 119 -0.33 -2.85 5.38
CA PRO A 119 0.41 -3.17 4.15
C PRO A 119 1.03 -1.94 3.48
N GLY A 120 1.58 -2.15 2.28
CA GLY A 120 2.32 -1.11 1.56
C GLY A 120 1.47 -0.08 0.80
N SER A 121 0.36 -0.52 0.18
CA SER A 121 -0.52 0.37 -0.59
C SER A 121 -1.54 1.07 0.29
N SER A 122 -1.80 2.36 0.03
CA SER A 122 -2.79 3.15 0.78
C SER A 122 -4.21 2.60 0.66
N SER A 123 -4.63 2.19 -0.55
CA SER A 123 -5.99 1.65 -0.77
C SER A 123 -6.18 0.32 -0.04
N VAL A 124 -5.17 -0.56 -0.10
CA VAL A 124 -5.18 -1.85 0.62
C VAL A 124 -5.15 -1.62 2.14
N ALA A 125 -4.36 -0.66 2.62
CA ALA A 125 -4.29 -0.32 4.04
C ALA A 125 -5.62 0.18 4.59
N ILE A 126 -6.39 0.98 3.83
CA ILE A 126 -7.74 1.39 4.22
C ILE A 126 -8.65 0.17 4.41
N GLN A 127 -8.61 -0.80 3.48
CA GLN A 127 -9.45 -2.01 3.58
C GLN A 127 -9.08 -2.87 4.79
N VAL A 128 -7.78 -3.04 5.04
CA VAL A 128 -7.29 -3.76 6.23
C VAL A 128 -7.71 -3.04 7.52
N GLN A 129 -7.53 -1.71 7.57
CA GLN A 129 -7.85 -0.91 8.74
C GLN A 129 -9.36 -0.96 9.10
N ASN A 130 -10.23 -0.96 8.09
CA ASN A 130 -11.68 -1.08 8.29
C ASN A 130 -12.07 -2.35 9.03
N LEU A 131 -11.32 -3.45 8.84
CA LEU A 131 -11.51 -4.69 9.59
C LEU A 131 -10.84 -4.61 10.97
N LEU A 132 -9.56 -4.26 11.03
CA LEU A 132 -8.77 -4.30 12.26
C LEU A 132 -9.34 -3.42 13.38
N GLN A 133 -9.93 -2.27 13.02
CA GLN A 133 -10.50 -1.36 14.01
C GLN A 133 -11.74 -1.91 14.72
N LEU A 134 -12.45 -2.87 14.12
CA LEU A 134 -13.59 -3.55 14.78
C LEU A 134 -13.14 -4.40 15.97
N PHE A 135 -11.87 -4.83 15.95
CA PHE A 135 -11.24 -5.66 16.97
C PHE A 135 -10.23 -4.88 17.81
N ASN A 136 -10.22 -3.54 17.70
CA ASN A 136 -9.28 -2.66 18.40
C ASN A 136 -7.80 -2.98 18.14
N ILE A 137 -7.46 -3.55 16.98
CA ILE A 137 -6.08 -3.90 16.63
C ILE A 137 -5.41 -2.68 15.98
N PRO A 138 -4.35 -2.11 16.59
CA PRO A 138 -3.60 -1.02 16.00
C PRO A 138 -2.82 -1.45 14.75
N GLN A 139 -2.85 -0.62 13.72
CA GLN A 139 -2.13 -0.83 12.47
C GLN A 139 -1.07 0.27 12.28
N ILE A 140 0.19 -0.11 12.03
CA ILE A 140 1.27 0.82 11.71
C ILE A 140 1.75 0.58 10.28
N ALA A 141 1.46 1.51 9.37
CA ALA A 141 1.89 1.41 7.99
C ALA A 141 3.27 2.06 7.74
N TYR A 142 4.03 1.46 6.84
CA TYR A 142 5.36 1.93 6.43
C TYR A 142 5.38 2.65 5.08
N SER A 143 4.33 2.52 4.24
CA SER A 143 4.26 3.23 2.94
C SER A 143 2.88 3.71 2.51
N ALA A 144 1.84 3.50 3.33
CA ALA A 144 0.52 4.06 3.09
C ALA A 144 0.50 5.56 3.39
N THR A 145 0.56 6.37 2.34
CA THR A 145 0.87 7.80 2.39
C THR A 145 -0.32 8.70 2.03
N SER A 146 -1.45 8.12 1.60
CA SER A 146 -2.67 8.86 1.27
C SER A 146 -3.11 9.77 2.43
N MET A 147 -3.63 10.95 2.10
CA MET A 147 -4.09 11.91 3.11
C MET A 147 -5.33 11.41 3.85
N ASP A 148 -6.16 10.60 3.18
CA ASP A 148 -7.42 10.04 3.69
C ASP A 148 -7.21 9.29 5.02
N LEU A 149 -6.08 8.59 5.16
CA LEU A 149 -5.69 7.84 6.37
C LEU A 149 -5.32 8.73 7.59
N SER A 150 -5.31 10.05 7.41
CA SER A 150 -5.03 10.99 8.49
C SER A 150 -6.27 11.28 9.35
N ASP A 151 -7.47 10.99 8.85
CA ASP A 151 -8.72 11.19 9.59
C ASP A 151 -8.86 10.14 10.70
N LYS A 152 -8.64 10.55 11.96
CA LYS A 152 -8.75 9.67 13.13
C LYS A 152 -10.17 9.44 13.61
N THR A 153 -11.14 10.18 13.08
CA THR A 153 -12.56 9.90 13.32
C THR A 153 -13.00 8.65 12.56
N LEU A 154 -12.46 8.46 11.34
CA LEU A 154 -12.69 7.28 10.50
C LEU A 154 -11.69 6.15 10.76
N PHE A 155 -10.42 6.47 10.98
CA PHE A 155 -9.32 5.50 11.12
C PHE A 155 -8.60 5.63 12.47
N LYS A 156 -9.34 5.40 13.56
CA LYS A 156 -8.87 5.60 14.95
C LYS A 156 -7.60 4.83 15.29
N TYR A 157 -7.49 3.58 14.83
CA TYR A 157 -6.39 2.67 15.16
C TYR A 157 -5.25 2.66 14.11
N PHE A 158 -5.32 3.54 13.11
CA PHE A 158 -4.30 3.62 12.08
C PHE A 158 -3.19 4.58 12.46
N MET A 159 -1.94 4.17 12.27
CA MET A 159 -0.75 4.99 12.42
C MET A 159 0.20 4.75 11.24
N ARG A 160 1.15 5.65 11.04
CA ARG A 160 2.22 5.49 10.05
C ARG A 160 3.47 6.22 10.46
N VAL A 161 4.61 5.70 10.01
CA VAL A 161 5.94 6.29 10.25
C VAL A 161 6.44 7.17 9.10
N VAL A 162 5.59 7.41 8.10
CA VAL A 162 5.88 8.20 6.90
C VAL A 162 4.94 9.41 6.80
N PRO A 163 5.38 10.52 6.17
CA PRO A 163 4.55 11.70 5.98
C PRO A 163 3.38 11.43 5.01
N SER A 164 2.40 12.34 5.01
CA SER A 164 1.27 12.28 4.08
C SER A 164 1.64 12.80 2.69
N ASP A 165 0.90 12.36 1.67
CA ASP A 165 1.04 12.83 0.29
C ASP A 165 0.73 14.33 0.14
N ALA A 166 0.12 14.97 1.13
CA ALA A 166 -0.06 16.44 1.17
C ALA A 166 1.28 17.18 1.05
N GLN A 167 2.30 16.68 1.76
CA GLN A 167 3.63 17.27 1.74
C GLN A 167 4.33 17.00 0.40
N GLN A 168 4.10 15.82 -0.19
CA GLN A 168 4.61 15.47 -1.51
C GLN A 168 3.98 16.33 -2.62
N ALA A 169 2.67 16.54 -2.59
CA ALA A 169 1.95 17.41 -3.52
C ALA A 169 2.47 18.84 -3.44
N ARG A 170 2.67 19.36 -2.23
CA ARG A 170 3.31 20.67 -2.03
C ARG A 170 4.69 20.73 -2.67
N ALA A 171 5.56 19.75 -2.39
CA ALA A 171 6.90 19.71 -2.96
C ALA A 171 6.89 19.64 -4.50
N MET A 172 5.97 18.87 -5.10
CA MET A 172 5.81 18.80 -6.55
C MET A 172 5.37 20.15 -7.13
N VAL A 173 4.42 20.85 -6.49
CA VAL A 173 4.01 22.20 -6.89
C VAL A 173 5.18 23.18 -6.79
N ASP A 174 5.96 23.14 -5.70
CA ASP A 174 7.12 23.99 -5.51
C ASP A 174 8.20 23.76 -6.58
N ILE A 175 8.42 22.51 -7.00
CA ILE A 175 9.31 22.18 -8.11
C ILE A 175 8.78 22.78 -9.42
N VAL A 176 7.50 22.56 -9.73
CA VAL A 176 6.86 23.07 -10.96
C VAL A 176 6.95 24.61 -11.01
N LYS A 177 6.67 25.27 -9.88
CA LYS A 177 6.79 26.71 -9.71
C LYS A 177 8.23 27.20 -9.89
N ARG A 178 9.21 26.53 -9.27
CA ARG A 178 10.63 26.90 -9.36
C ARG A 178 11.16 26.87 -10.80
N TYR A 179 10.68 25.95 -11.62
CA TYR A 179 11.05 25.84 -13.04
C TYR A 179 10.16 26.64 -13.99
N ASN A 180 9.24 27.47 -13.46
CA ASN A 180 8.31 28.29 -14.23
C ASN A 180 7.45 27.48 -15.22
N TRP A 181 7.09 26.24 -14.86
CA TRP A 181 6.18 25.42 -15.66
C TRP A 181 4.72 25.79 -15.34
N THR A 182 4.05 26.44 -16.29
CA THR A 182 2.68 26.96 -16.08
C THR A 182 1.59 26.09 -16.70
N TYR A 183 1.92 25.17 -17.60
CA TYR A 183 0.97 24.29 -18.28
C TYR A 183 1.50 22.85 -18.32
N VAL A 184 0.97 22.00 -17.45
CA VAL A 184 1.44 20.62 -17.26
C VAL A 184 0.32 19.61 -17.52
N SER A 185 0.67 18.39 -17.93
CA SER A 185 -0.26 17.26 -17.91
C SER A 185 -0.18 16.55 -16.55
N ALA A 186 -1.24 15.85 -16.17
CA ALA A 186 -1.25 15.12 -14.91
C ALA A 186 -1.77 13.69 -15.08
N VAL A 187 -1.09 12.73 -14.46
CA VAL A 187 -1.45 11.31 -14.47
C VAL A 187 -1.39 10.78 -13.04
N HIS A 188 -2.35 9.95 -12.66
CA HIS A 188 -2.30 9.25 -11.39
C HIS A 188 -2.76 7.80 -11.52
N THR A 189 -2.22 6.94 -10.66
CA THR A 189 -2.71 5.56 -10.52
C THR A 189 -4.08 5.60 -9.87
N GLU A 190 -4.99 4.74 -10.34
CA GLU A 190 -6.29 4.59 -9.69
C GLU A 190 -6.15 4.02 -8.27
N GLY A 191 -6.91 4.60 -7.32
CA GLY A 191 -6.91 4.26 -5.91
C GLY A 191 -6.53 5.44 -5.00
N ASN A 192 -6.80 5.29 -3.70
CA ASN A 192 -6.69 6.37 -2.71
C ASN A 192 -5.31 7.05 -2.63
N TYR A 193 -4.23 6.38 -3.02
CA TYR A 193 -2.91 7.01 -3.12
C TYR A 193 -2.88 8.05 -4.23
N GLY A 194 -3.15 7.62 -5.48
CA GLY A 194 -3.05 8.49 -6.64
C GLY A 194 -4.14 9.56 -6.68
N GLU A 195 -5.36 9.22 -6.24
CA GLU A 195 -6.48 10.16 -6.23
C GLU A 195 -6.30 11.28 -5.20
N SER A 196 -6.03 10.93 -3.93
CA SER A 196 -5.84 11.90 -2.85
C SER A 196 -4.63 12.82 -3.13
N GLY A 197 -3.52 12.24 -3.59
CA GLY A 197 -2.32 13.01 -3.97
C GLY A 197 -2.55 13.92 -5.18
N MET A 198 -3.25 13.45 -6.21
CA MET A 198 -3.55 14.25 -7.39
C MET A 198 -4.54 15.38 -7.09
N GLU A 199 -5.53 15.13 -6.25
CA GLU A 199 -6.48 16.17 -5.85
C GLU A 199 -5.78 17.28 -5.07
N ALA A 200 -4.93 16.91 -4.10
CA ALA A 200 -4.09 17.87 -3.38
C ALA A 200 -3.15 18.65 -4.32
N PHE A 201 -2.59 17.99 -5.33
CA PHE A 201 -1.74 18.65 -6.32
C PHE A 201 -2.52 19.67 -7.15
N LYS A 202 -3.72 19.33 -7.67
CA LYS A 202 -4.58 20.26 -8.41
C LYS A 202 -4.96 21.48 -7.57
N ASP A 203 -5.33 21.24 -6.32
CA ASP A 203 -5.81 22.27 -5.41
C ASP A 203 -4.69 23.28 -5.06
N MET A 204 -3.46 22.78 -4.87
CA MET A 204 -2.28 23.61 -4.63
C MET A 204 -1.76 24.27 -5.91
N SER A 205 -1.79 23.58 -7.04
CA SER A 205 -1.32 24.12 -8.32
C SER A 205 -2.19 25.29 -8.79
N ALA A 206 -3.52 25.20 -8.58
CA ALA A 206 -4.46 26.28 -8.90
C ALA A 206 -4.18 27.56 -8.10
N LYS A 207 -3.82 27.43 -6.82
CA LYS A 207 -3.45 28.57 -5.95
C LYS A 207 -2.17 29.26 -6.40
N GLU A 208 -1.30 28.53 -7.10
CA GLU A 208 -0.02 29.02 -7.62
C GLU A 208 -0.08 29.41 -9.11
N GLY A 209 -1.28 29.42 -9.72
CA GLY A 209 -1.47 29.82 -11.12
C GLY A 209 -0.93 28.80 -12.14
N ILE A 210 -0.77 27.53 -11.74
CA ILE A 210 -0.33 26.44 -12.62
C ILE A 210 -1.56 25.75 -13.21
N CYS A 211 -1.65 25.72 -14.53
CA CYS A 211 -2.74 25.08 -15.27
C CYS A 211 -2.44 23.60 -15.55
N ILE A 212 -3.47 22.76 -15.42
CA ILE A 212 -3.41 21.34 -15.75
C ILE A 212 -4.18 21.11 -17.05
N ALA A 213 -3.48 20.61 -18.08
CA ALA A 213 -4.06 20.34 -19.40
C ALA A 213 -5.20 19.33 -19.33
N HIS A 214 -4.93 18.20 -18.69
CA HIS A 214 -5.91 17.18 -18.35
C HIS A 214 -5.36 16.28 -17.23
N SER A 215 -6.25 15.77 -16.39
CA SER A 215 -5.92 14.78 -15.35
C SER A 215 -6.38 13.40 -15.81
N TYR A 216 -5.44 12.48 -16.03
CA TYR A 216 -5.74 11.12 -16.46
C TYR A 216 -5.57 10.13 -15.31
N LYS A 217 -6.50 9.18 -15.23
CA LYS A 217 -6.44 8.04 -14.31
C LYS A 217 -6.18 6.75 -15.07
N ILE A 218 -5.39 5.84 -14.47
CA ILE A 218 -5.13 4.51 -15.04
C ILE A 218 -4.83 3.49 -13.94
N TYR A 219 -5.32 2.26 -14.09
CA TYR A 219 -4.95 1.17 -13.19
C TYR A 219 -3.50 0.73 -13.40
N SER A 220 -2.84 0.27 -12.33
CA SER A 220 -1.46 -0.26 -12.39
C SER A 220 -1.35 -1.60 -13.13
N ASN A 221 -2.44 -2.36 -13.24
CA ASN A 221 -2.54 -3.61 -14.02
C ASN A 221 -3.23 -3.42 -15.39
N ALA A 222 -3.40 -2.18 -15.85
CA ALA A 222 -3.98 -1.92 -17.18
C ALA A 222 -3.13 -2.54 -18.30
N GLY A 223 -3.79 -3.03 -19.34
CA GLY A 223 -3.13 -3.62 -20.51
C GLY A 223 -2.37 -2.60 -21.37
N GLU A 224 -1.49 -3.08 -22.24
CA GLU A 224 -0.63 -2.25 -23.09
C GLU A 224 -1.41 -1.23 -23.93
N GLN A 225 -2.53 -1.66 -24.53
CA GLN A 225 -3.39 -0.81 -25.34
C GLN A 225 -3.96 0.39 -24.56
N SER A 226 -4.20 0.24 -23.26
CA SER A 226 -4.70 1.32 -22.40
C SER A 226 -3.61 2.35 -22.14
N PHE A 227 -2.37 1.91 -21.90
CA PHE A 227 -1.22 2.81 -21.79
C PHE A 227 -0.92 3.51 -23.12
N ASP A 228 -1.05 2.83 -24.26
CA ASP A 228 -0.86 3.43 -25.58
C ASP A 228 -1.94 4.49 -25.88
N LYS A 229 -3.20 4.22 -25.51
CA LYS A 229 -4.29 5.20 -25.60
C LYS A 229 -4.04 6.41 -24.69
N LEU A 230 -3.53 6.17 -23.47
CA LEU A 230 -3.16 7.24 -22.54
C LEU A 230 -2.06 8.13 -23.12
N LEU A 231 -1.00 7.54 -23.68
CA LEU A 231 0.07 8.32 -24.32
C LEU A 231 -0.43 9.12 -25.51
N LYS A 232 -1.28 8.56 -26.38
CA LYS A 232 -1.87 9.33 -27.49
C LYS A 232 -2.65 10.55 -27.00
N LYS A 233 -3.37 10.43 -25.88
CA LYS A 233 -4.07 11.56 -25.22
C LYS A 233 -3.12 12.55 -24.54
N LEU A 234 -1.93 12.13 -24.13
CA LEU A 234 -0.89 13.05 -23.64
C LEU A 234 -0.24 13.80 -24.81
N THR A 235 0.03 13.11 -25.92
CA THR A 235 0.60 13.70 -27.14
C THR A 235 -0.29 14.77 -27.76
N SER A 236 -1.63 14.69 -27.60
CA SER A 236 -2.52 15.75 -28.10
C SER A 236 -2.30 17.11 -27.44
N HIS A 237 -1.59 17.17 -26.31
CA HIS A 237 -1.22 18.41 -25.63
C HIS A 237 0.18 18.90 -25.96
N LEU A 238 0.96 18.15 -26.75
CA LEU A 238 2.27 18.60 -27.22
C LEU A 238 2.15 19.66 -28.32
N PRO A 239 3.10 20.61 -28.42
CA PRO A 239 4.25 20.80 -27.52
C PRO A 239 3.92 21.62 -26.25
N LYS A 240 2.66 22.03 -26.05
CA LYS A 240 2.26 22.96 -24.98
C LYS A 240 2.51 22.39 -23.58
N ALA A 241 2.18 21.12 -23.34
CA ALA A 241 2.39 20.44 -22.06
C ALA A 241 3.42 19.31 -22.20
N ARG A 242 4.71 19.62 -21.98
CA ARG A 242 5.79 18.62 -21.99
C ARG A 242 6.00 17.91 -20.67
N VAL A 243 5.68 18.57 -19.56
CA VAL A 243 5.84 18.02 -18.22
C VAL A 243 4.58 17.25 -17.84
N VAL A 244 4.76 16.03 -17.34
CA VAL A 244 3.69 15.17 -16.84
C VAL A 244 3.91 14.93 -15.35
N ALA A 245 3.07 15.53 -14.51
CA ALA A 245 3.04 15.28 -13.07
C ALA A 245 2.38 13.92 -12.81
N CYS A 246 3.11 13.01 -12.17
CA CYS A 246 2.76 11.61 -11.98
C CYS A 246 2.61 11.28 -10.49
N PHE A 247 1.35 11.20 -10.01
CA PHE A 247 1.02 10.53 -8.74
C PHE A 247 0.75 9.05 -8.99
N CYS A 248 1.80 8.36 -9.42
CA CYS A 248 1.72 7.00 -9.93
C CYS A 248 2.48 6.02 -9.02
N GLU A 249 2.00 4.78 -8.94
CA GLU A 249 2.78 3.66 -8.41
C GLU A 249 3.80 3.17 -9.45
N GLY A 250 4.87 2.52 -9.00
CA GLY A 250 6.00 2.14 -9.87
C GLY A 250 5.63 1.31 -11.11
N MET A 251 4.61 0.44 -11.03
CA MET A 251 4.16 -0.34 -12.19
C MET A 251 3.44 0.51 -13.24
N THR A 252 2.69 1.53 -12.82
CA THR A 252 2.05 2.48 -13.76
C THR A 252 3.11 3.26 -14.53
N VAL A 253 4.17 3.67 -13.85
CA VAL A 253 5.31 4.37 -14.47
C VAL A 253 6.02 3.47 -15.46
N ARG A 254 6.30 2.22 -15.07
CA ARG A 254 6.89 1.23 -15.97
C ARG A 254 6.02 1.03 -17.22
N GLY A 255 4.70 0.96 -17.06
CA GLY A 255 3.75 0.87 -18.16
C GLY A 255 3.81 2.08 -19.10
N LEU A 256 3.91 3.30 -18.55
CA LEU A 256 4.10 4.53 -19.34
C LEU A 256 5.41 4.49 -20.13
N LEU A 257 6.54 4.15 -19.49
CA LEU A 257 7.84 4.06 -20.15
C LEU A 257 7.86 3.00 -21.26
N MET A 258 7.22 1.85 -21.02
CA MET A 258 7.06 0.80 -22.04
C MET A 258 6.24 1.29 -23.23
N ALA A 259 5.15 2.03 -22.99
CA ALA A 259 4.34 2.61 -24.05
C ALA A 259 5.11 3.71 -24.81
N MET A 260 5.94 4.51 -24.14
CA MET A 260 6.78 5.52 -24.80
C MET A 260 7.76 4.86 -25.75
N ARG A 261 8.35 3.73 -25.35
CA ARG A 261 9.21 2.91 -26.23
C ARG A 261 8.44 2.34 -27.42
N ARG A 262 7.26 1.73 -27.19
CA ARG A 262 6.44 1.14 -28.26
C ARG A 262 5.98 2.17 -29.31
N LEU A 263 5.65 3.38 -28.87
CA LEU A 263 5.16 4.45 -29.74
C LEU A 263 6.27 5.36 -30.28
N GLY A 264 7.54 5.12 -29.94
CA GLY A 264 8.66 5.95 -30.40
C GLY A 264 8.67 7.37 -29.82
N LEU A 265 8.12 7.57 -28.63
CA LEU A 265 8.00 8.87 -27.94
C LEU A 265 9.07 9.09 -26.85
N ALA A 266 10.22 8.45 -26.99
CA ALA A 266 11.32 8.58 -26.04
C ALA A 266 11.91 10.00 -26.09
N GLY A 267 12.00 10.67 -24.94
CA GLY A 267 12.52 12.06 -24.84
C GLY A 267 11.49 13.16 -25.13
N GLU A 268 10.26 12.81 -25.51
CA GLU A 268 9.22 13.80 -25.81
C GLU A 268 8.65 14.47 -24.54
N PHE A 269 8.47 13.68 -23.48
CA PHE A 269 7.91 14.11 -22.19
C PHE A 269 8.95 14.13 -21.07
N LEU A 270 8.77 15.05 -20.12
CA LEU A 270 9.45 15.05 -18.82
C LEU A 270 8.47 14.53 -17.76
N LEU A 271 8.74 13.35 -17.20
CA LEU A 271 7.90 12.78 -16.15
C LEU A 271 8.39 13.26 -14.76
N LEU A 272 7.53 13.96 -14.03
CA LEU A 272 7.76 14.40 -12.65
C LEU A 272 6.92 13.52 -11.72
N GLY A 273 7.52 12.66 -10.93
CA GLY A 273 6.77 11.82 -9.98
C GLY A 273 7.63 11.35 -8.82
N ARG A 274 6.99 10.65 -7.89
CA ARG A 274 7.68 9.86 -6.85
C ARG A 274 7.92 8.47 -7.40
N TRP A 275 9.18 8.05 -7.44
CA TRP A 275 9.60 6.71 -7.87
C TRP A 275 9.98 5.87 -6.67
#